data_AF-A0A350UJI2-F1
#
_entry.id   AF-A0A350UJI2-F1
#
_cell.length_a   1.000
_cell.length_b   1.000
_cell.length_c   1.000
_cell.angle_alpha   90.00
_cell.angle_beta   90.00
_cell.angle_gamma   90.00
#
_symmetry.space_group_name_H-M   'P 1'
#
loop_
_entity.id
_entity.type
_entity.pdbx_description
1 polymer ?
#
loop_
_entity_poly.entity_id
_entity_poly.type
_entity_poly.pdbx_seq_one_letter_code
_entity_poly.pdbx_strand_id
1 'polypeptide(L)' 'TASVNEVVVPVTVTDDKGRFVRDLSEKDFLIYEEGKLQKISFFTRERNQPVVLGFLIDLSNSNRLHWDKFKEAIQD' A
#
# COMPACT_ATOMS: atom_id res chain seq x y z
N THR A 1 -17.15 31.58 -7.62
CA THR A 1 -15.91 30.90 -7.23
C THR A 1 -15.86 29.57 -7.95
N ALA A 2 -14.84 29.32 -8.75
CA ALA A 2 -14.71 28.04 -9.46
C ALA A 2 -14.46 26.91 -8.43
N SER A 3 -15.18 25.81 -8.55
CA SER A 3 -14.95 24.60 -7.75
C SER A 3 -13.79 23.83 -8.38
N VAL A 4 -12.77 23.52 -7.60
CA VAL A 4 -11.66 22.64 -8.00
C VAL A 4 -11.83 21.32 -7.26
N ASN A 5 -11.90 20.22 -7.99
CA ASN A 5 -11.97 18.88 -7.41
C ASN A 5 -10.58 18.23 -7.52
N GLU A 6 -9.96 17.96 -6.38
CA GLU A 6 -8.71 17.20 -6.34
C GLU A 6 -9.06 15.72 -6.13
N VAL A 7 -8.57 14.87 -7.02
CA VAL A 7 -8.89 13.44 -7.04
C VAL A 7 -7.62 12.62 -6.82
N VAL A 8 -7.66 11.72 -5.85
CA VAL A 8 -6.56 10.79 -5.58
C VAL A 8 -6.65 9.60 -6.52
N VAL A 9 -5.57 9.33 -7.26
CA VAL A 9 -5.47 8.21 -8.20
C VAL A 9 -4.39 7.24 -7.70
N PRO A 10 -4.77 6.13 -7.04
CA PRO A 10 -3.80 5.12 -6.64
C PRO A 10 -3.35 4.29 -7.84
N VAL A 11 -2.03 4.09 -7.99
CA VAL A 11 -1.44 3.35 -9.12
C VAL A 11 -0.47 2.29 -8.60
N THR A 12 -0.54 1.08 -9.18
CA THR A 12 0.41 -0.01 -8.96
C THR A 12 0.95 -0.45 -10.31
N VAL A 13 2.28 -0.52 -10.45
CA VAL A 13 2.95 -0.93 -11.69
C VAL A 13 3.78 -2.19 -11.44
N THR A 14 3.65 -3.16 -12.34
CA THR A 14 4.41 -4.42 -12.32
C THR A 14 5.10 -4.63 -13.65
N ASP A 15 6.21 -5.38 -13.64
CA ASP A 15 6.86 -5.86 -14.86
C ASP A 15 6.16 -7.10 -15.44
N ASP A 16 6.69 -7.61 -16.55
CA ASP A 16 6.21 -8.80 -17.25
C ASP A 16 6.21 -10.08 -16.39
N LYS A 17 6.95 -10.09 -15.27
CA LYS A 17 7.07 -11.20 -14.32
C LYS A 17 6.25 -10.96 -13.05
N GLY A 18 5.45 -9.89 -12.99
CA GLY A 18 4.62 -9.55 -11.84
C GLY A 18 5.39 -8.92 -10.66
N ARG A 19 6.64 -8.49 -10.87
CA ARG A 19 7.42 -7.82 -9.83
C ARG A 19 7.09 -6.33 -9.82
N PHE A 20 6.95 -5.75 -8.63
CA PHE A 20 6.68 -4.31 -8.50
C PHE A 20 7.83 -3.46 -9.05
N VAL A 21 7.49 -2.47 -9.87
CA VAL A 21 8.42 -1.44 -10.32
C VAL A 21 8.48 -0.34 -9.26
N ARG A 22 9.67 -0.11 -8.67
CA ARG A 22 9.82 0.69 -7.43
C ARG A 22 10.44 2.07 -7.65
N ASP A 23 11.01 2.30 -8.81
CA ASP A 23 11.86 3.44 -9.16
C ASP A 23 11.17 4.46 -10.08
N LEU A 24 9.87 4.32 -10.31
CA LEU A 24 9.07 5.31 -11.02
C LEU A 24 9.04 6.65 -10.26
N SER A 25 8.87 7.70 -11.02
CA SER A 25 8.75 9.09 -10.57
C SER A 25 7.63 9.80 -11.33
N GLU A 26 7.25 11.00 -10.91
CA GLU A 26 6.14 11.75 -11.51
C GLU A 26 6.23 11.87 -13.03
N LYS A 27 7.44 12.07 -13.57
CA LYS A 27 7.70 12.23 -15.02
C LYS A 27 7.38 10.97 -15.85
N ASP A 28 7.25 9.82 -15.21
CA ASP A 28 6.96 8.54 -15.85
C ASP A 28 5.44 8.33 -16.03
N PHE A 29 4.61 9.30 -15.60
CA PHE A 29 3.15 9.26 -15.69
C PHE A 29 2.59 10.42 -16.51
N LEU A 30 1.55 10.13 -17.27
CA LEU A 30 0.69 11.12 -17.92
C LEU A 30 -0.76 10.81 -17.54
N ILE A 31 -1.46 11.79 -16.97
CA ILE A 31 -2.87 11.64 -16.60
C ILE A 31 -3.71 12.40 -17.62
N TYR A 32 -4.73 11.74 -18.18
CA TYR A 32 -5.67 12.35 -19.09
C TYR A 32 -7.07 12.28 -18.51
N GLU A 33 -7.81 13.39 -18.60
CA GLU A 33 -9.24 13.47 -18.32
C GLU A 33 -9.94 13.90 -19.61
N GLU A 34 -10.85 13.06 -20.10
CA GLU A 34 -11.53 13.28 -21.40
C GLU A 34 -10.57 13.61 -22.56
N GLY A 35 -9.41 12.94 -22.59
CA GLY A 35 -8.39 13.15 -23.62
C GLY A 35 -7.53 14.40 -23.44
N LYS A 36 -7.77 15.22 -22.42
CA LYS A 36 -6.93 16.38 -22.08
C LYS A 36 -5.91 16.01 -21.02
N LEU A 37 -4.64 16.36 -21.26
CA LEU A 37 -3.55 16.15 -20.29
C LEU A 37 -3.78 16.99 -19.04
N GLN A 38 -3.70 16.34 -17.89
CA GLN A 38 -3.84 16.94 -16.56
C GLN A 38 -2.47 17.10 -15.90
N LYS A 39 -2.31 18.20 -15.17
CA LYS A 39 -1.12 18.42 -14.35
C LYS A 39 -1.23 17.61 -13.06
N ILE A 40 -0.17 16.90 -12.71
CA ILE A 40 -0.06 16.23 -11.40
C ILE A 40 0.25 17.32 -10.36
N SER A 41 -0.67 17.53 -9.42
CA SER A 41 -0.50 18.52 -8.34
C SER A 41 0.36 18.00 -7.20
N PHE A 42 0.21 16.70 -6.89
CA PHE A 42 0.95 16.02 -5.83
C PHE A 42 1.29 14.59 -6.27
N PHE A 43 2.54 14.19 -6.07
CA PHE A 43 3.01 12.84 -6.32
C PHE A 43 3.67 12.30 -5.07
N THR A 44 3.15 11.18 -4.57
CA THR A 44 3.77 10.45 -3.46
C THR A 44 4.04 9.01 -3.85
N ARG A 45 5.17 8.50 -3.38
CA ARG A 45 5.46 7.07 -3.40
C ARG A 45 5.37 6.61 -1.97
N GLU A 46 4.29 5.91 -1.66
CA GLU A 46 4.14 5.30 -0.36
C GLU A 46 5.16 4.17 -0.21
N ARG A 47 6.34 4.51 0.29
CA ARG A 47 7.37 3.52 0.65
C ARG A 47 7.10 2.90 2.02
N ASN A 48 6.34 3.59 2.86
CA ASN A 48 6.09 3.25 4.27
C ASN A 48 4.60 3.19 4.58
N GLN A 49 3.80 2.57 3.70
CA GLN A 49 2.41 2.26 4.06
C GLN A 49 2.42 1.37 5.32
N PRO A 50 1.64 1.70 6.36
CA PRO A 50 1.57 0.89 7.56
C PRO A 50 1.06 -0.50 7.18
N VAL A 51 1.87 -1.53 7.42
CA VAL A 51 1.45 -2.92 7.23
C VAL A 51 0.58 -3.30 8.41
N VAL A 52 -0.70 -3.61 8.14
CA VAL A 52 -1.60 -4.17 9.15
C VAL A 52 -1.50 -5.69 9.07
N LEU A 53 -0.84 -6.31 10.06
CA LEU A 53 -0.82 -7.76 10.22
C LEU A 53 -1.96 -8.22 11.14
N GLY A 54 -2.83 -9.08 10.63
CA GLY A 54 -3.84 -9.78 11.43
C GLY A 54 -3.39 -11.19 11.77
N PHE A 55 -3.32 -11.52 13.06
CA PHE A 55 -3.00 -12.88 13.52
C PHE A 55 -4.27 -13.62 13.91
N LEU A 56 -4.46 -14.83 13.38
CA LEU A 56 -5.45 -15.78 13.89
C LEU A 56 -4.69 -16.86 14.65
N ILE A 57 -4.96 -16.97 15.95
CA ILE A 57 -4.28 -17.90 16.84
C ILE A 57 -5.30 -18.88 17.40
N ASP A 58 -5.02 -20.18 17.26
CA ASP A 58 -5.82 -21.24 17.87
C ASP A 58 -5.44 -21.44 19.34
N LEU A 59 -6.43 -21.26 20.23
CA LEU A 59 -6.32 -21.40 21.69
C LEU A 59 -6.74 -22.79 22.19
N SER A 60 -6.82 -23.79 21.31
CA SER A 60 -7.06 -25.18 21.70
C SER A 60 -5.98 -25.71 22.66
N ASN A 61 -6.36 -26.70 23.48
CA ASN A 61 -5.51 -27.22 24.55
C ASN A 61 -4.18 -27.83 24.04
N SER A 62 -4.12 -28.27 22.78
CA SER A 62 -2.90 -28.76 22.11
C SER A 62 -1.87 -27.67 21.82
N ASN A 63 -2.29 -26.41 21.68
CA ASN A 63 -1.40 -25.28 21.48
C ASN A 63 -0.93 -24.63 22.78
N ARG A 64 -1.42 -25.09 23.93
CA ARG A 64 -1.15 -24.47 25.24
C ARG A 64 0.34 -24.33 25.57
N LEU A 65 1.18 -25.30 25.16
CA LEU A 65 2.64 -25.27 25.38
C LEU A 65 3.36 -24.17 24.58
N HIS A 66 2.75 -23.66 23.52
CA HIS A 66 3.34 -22.64 22.65
C HIS A 66 2.81 -21.24 22.99
N TRP A 67 1.85 -21.12 23.91
CA TRP A 67 1.14 -19.88 24.15
C TRP A 67 2.02 -18.78 24.74
N ASP A 68 2.93 -19.14 25.65
CA ASP A 68 3.85 -18.18 26.25
C ASP A 68 4.79 -17.58 25.20
N LYS A 69 5.22 -18.37 24.21
CA LYS A 69 6.05 -17.90 23.09
C LYS A 69 5.28 -16.95 22.16
N PHE A 70 4.02 -17.24 21.87
CA PHE A 70 3.19 -16.33 21.05
C PHE A 70 2.93 -15.00 21.77
N LYS A 71 2.73 -15.01 23.09
CA LYS A 71 2.58 -13.77 23.87
C LYS A 71 3.84 -12.92 23.84
N GLU A 72 5.00 -13.53 24.05
CA GLU A 72 6.30 -12.84 24.00
C GLU A 72 6.53 -12.19 22.64
N ALA A 73 6.27 -12.93 21.54
CA ALA A 73 6.46 -12.44 20.18
C ALA A 73 5.50 -11.33 19.71
N ILE A 74 4.40 -11.08 20.42
CA ILE A 74 3.40 -10.03 20.09
C ILE A 74 3.65 -8.75 20.90
N GLN A 75 4.38 -8.83 22.03
CA GLN A 75 4.61 -7.70 22.94
C GLN A 75 5.85 -6.85 22.58
N ASP A 76 6.76 -7.38 21.76
CA ASP A 76 7.91 -6.65 21.18
C ASP A 76 7.55 -5.98 19.83
#